data_AF-A0A961PCQ9-F1
#
_entry.id   AF-A0A961PCQ9-F1
#
_cell.length_a   1.000
_cell.length_b   1.000
_cell.length_c   1.000
_cell.angle_alpha   90.00
_cell.angle_beta   90.00
_cell.angle_gamma   90.00
#
_symmetry.space_group_name_H-M   'P 1'
#
loop_
_entity.id
_entity.type
_entity.pdbx_description
1 polymer ?
#
loop_
_entity_poly.entity_id
_entity_poly.type
_entity_poly.pdbx_seq_one_letter_code
_entity_poly.pdbx_strand_id
1 'polypeptide(L)'
;RVSLAAKFPGSDETFPVEPREFEAETSEVGQSFVWTMGMTPPPGRTILPGSSVTIVASLKSGGDAFVIPPTAVRLGTGGGPSVMVFEGGPDDETGRLRQVPVEIRPDDDGRVLVTAGLEAGAEIVALGVGGLKDGQAVRRFAGFTR
;
A
#
# COMPACT_ATOMS: atom_id res chain seq x y z
N ARG A 1 9.20 -1.37 -9.56
CA ARG A 1 10.51 -2.08 -9.63
C ARG A 1 10.53 -3.15 -8.54
N VAL A 2 10.86 -4.40 -8.87
CA VAL A 2 11.01 -5.47 -7.87
C VAL A 2 12.41 -5.39 -7.25
N SER A 3 12.49 -5.51 -5.92
CA SER A 3 13.74 -5.72 -5.18
C SER A 3 13.67 -7.06 -4.46
N LEU A 4 14.77 -7.80 -4.44
CA LEU A 4 14.89 -9.08 -3.77
C LEU A 4 15.90 -8.97 -2.63
N ALA A 5 15.61 -9.58 -1.50
CA ALA A 5 16.54 -9.67 -0.38
C ALA A 5 16.45 -11.02 0.34
N ALA A 6 17.56 -11.49 0.88
CA ALA A 6 17.63 -12.67 1.75
C ALA A 6 17.56 -12.25 3.22
N LYS A 7 16.74 -12.97 3.99
CA LYS A 7 16.63 -12.87 5.44
C LYS A 7 17.06 -14.20 6.06
N PHE A 8 18.06 -14.15 6.94
CA PHE A 8 18.54 -15.33 7.65
C PHE A 8 17.72 -15.58 8.92
N PRO A 9 17.53 -16.85 9.34
CA PRO A 9 16.89 -17.17 10.61
C PRO A 9 17.57 -16.47 11.79
N GLY A 10 16.76 -15.96 12.73
CA GLY A 10 17.24 -15.31 13.95
C GLY A 10 17.78 -13.89 13.79
N SER A 11 17.58 -13.24 12.63
CA SER A 11 17.87 -11.82 12.42
C SER A 11 16.76 -11.15 11.61
N ASP A 12 16.53 -9.86 11.84
CA ASP A 12 15.66 -9.01 11.02
C ASP A 12 16.40 -8.30 9.89
N GLU A 13 17.73 -8.42 9.84
CA GLU A 13 18.56 -7.87 8.79
C GLU A 13 18.31 -8.58 7.45
N THR A 14 18.31 -7.79 6.37
CA THR A 14 18.09 -8.28 5.00
C THR A 14 19.28 -7.92 4.12
N PHE A 15 19.64 -8.84 3.22
CA PHE A 15 20.79 -8.69 2.32
C PHE A 15 20.33 -8.72 0.87
N PRO A 16 20.74 -7.76 0.03
CA PRO A 16 20.30 -7.72 -1.36
C PRO A 16 20.76 -8.98 -2.11
N VAL A 17 19.86 -9.55 -2.91
CA VAL A 17 20.16 -10.70 -3.77
C VAL A 17 19.79 -10.40 -5.21
N GLU A 18 20.48 -11.07 -6.12
CA GLU A 18 20.24 -10.98 -7.55
C GLU A 18 19.98 -12.37 -8.11
N PRO A 19 18.99 -12.53 -9.02
CA PRO A 19 18.81 -13.79 -9.73
C PRO A 19 20.03 -14.05 -10.61
N ARG A 20 20.59 -15.25 -10.53
CA ARG A 20 21.74 -15.69 -11.31
C ARG A 20 21.36 -16.68 -12.40
N GLU A 21 20.47 -17.61 -12.07
CA GLU A 21 20.02 -18.64 -13.00
C GLU A 21 18.56 -19.00 -12.73
N PHE A 22 17.85 -19.34 -13.80
CA PHE A 22 16.47 -19.83 -13.79
C PHE A 22 16.44 -21.10 -14.61
N GLU A 23 16.13 -22.23 -13.96
CA GLU A 23 15.96 -23.50 -14.65
C GLU A 23 14.48 -23.63 -15.03
N ALA A 24 14.19 -23.49 -16.33
CA ALA A 24 12.84 -23.48 -16.87
C ALA A 24 12.24 -24.89 -17.05
N GLU A 25 13.00 -25.95 -16.77
CA GLU A 25 12.52 -27.32 -16.85
C GLU A 25 11.65 -27.63 -15.62
N THR A 26 10.35 -27.63 -15.84
CA THR A 26 9.36 -28.03 -14.85
C THR A 26 9.53 -29.52 -14.53
N SER A 27 9.71 -29.87 -13.25
CA SER A 27 9.46 -31.25 -12.82
C SER A 27 7.99 -31.61 -13.10
N GLU A 28 7.72 -32.77 -13.70
CA GLU A 28 6.35 -33.26 -14.00
C GLU A 28 5.43 -33.31 -12.77
N VAL A 29 5.98 -33.20 -11.56
CA VAL A 29 5.24 -33.20 -10.30
C VAL A 29 5.60 -31.95 -9.49
N GLY A 30 4.68 -30.98 -9.45
CA GLY A 30 4.79 -29.75 -8.67
C GLY A 30 5.20 -28.56 -9.55
N GLN A 31 4.27 -27.61 -9.73
CA GLN A 31 4.43 -26.40 -10.54
C GLN A 31 5.42 -25.38 -9.93
N SER A 32 6.58 -25.83 -9.45
CA SER A 32 7.63 -25.02 -8.83
C SER A 32 8.82 -24.89 -9.77
N PHE A 33 9.43 -23.71 -9.76
CA PHE A 33 10.67 -23.44 -10.49
C PHE A 33 11.81 -23.25 -9.52
N VAL A 34 12.99 -23.75 -9.88
CA VAL A 34 14.22 -23.53 -9.13
C VAL A 34 14.90 -22.26 -9.65
N TRP A 35 15.21 -21.35 -8.73
CA TRP A 35 15.95 -20.13 -9.00
C TRP A 35 17.23 -20.12 -8.18
N THR A 36 18.35 -19.84 -8.83
CA THR A 36 19.63 -19.62 -8.16
C THR A 36 19.78 -18.13 -7.86
N MET A 37 19.87 -17.78 -6.59
CA MET A 37 20.08 -16.40 -6.13
C MET A 37 21.53 -16.20 -5.70
N GLY A 38 22.16 -15.12 -6.18
CA GLY A 38 23.49 -14.69 -5.75
C GLY A 38 23.40 -13.53 -4.77
N MET A 39 24.28 -13.51 -3.77
CA MET A 39 24.42 -12.40 -2.83
C MET A 39 25.89 -12.13 -2.54
N THR A 40 26.22 -10.89 -2.15
CA THR A 40 27.53 -10.61 -1.57
C THR A 40 27.56 -11.17 -0.14
N PRO A 41 28.56 -11.98 0.26
CA PRO A 41 28.67 -12.50 1.62
C PRO A 41 28.63 -11.36 2.65
N PRO A 42 27.72 -11.41 3.65
CA PRO A 42 27.66 -10.39 4.68
C PRO A 42 28.96 -10.33 5.49
N PRO A 43 29.52 -9.13 5.76
CA PRO A 43 30.70 -9.00 6.57
C PRO A 43 30.44 -9.53 7.99
N GLY A 44 31.39 -10.30 8.52
CA GLY A 44 31.30 -10.85 9.89
C GLY A 44 30.30 -12.00 10.07
N ARG A 45 29.75 -12.57 8.99
CA ARG A 45 28.80 -13.69 9.07
C ARG A 45 29.28 -14.88 8.24
N THR A 46 29.37 -16.03 8.88
CA THR A 46 29.62 -17.31 8.20
C THR A 46 28.30 -17.93 7.79
N ILE A 47 28.09 -18.11 6.48
CA ILE A 47 26.93 -18.81 5.94
C ILE A 47 27.34 -20.28 5.72
N LEU A 48 26.65 -21.20 6.38
CA LEU A 48 26.94 -22.64 6.27
C LEU A 48 26.13 -23.27 5.13
N PRO A 49 26.74 -24.17 4.33
CA PRO A 49 26.00 -25.00 3.38
C PRO A 49 24.86 -25.75 4.07
N GLY A 50 23.68 -25.78 3.43
CA GLY A 50 22.47 -26.41 3.99
C GLY A 50 21.63 -25.50 4.89
N SER A 51 22.04 -24.25 5.15
CA SER A 51 21.21 -23.27 5.85
C SER A 51 20.00 -22.88 5.00
N SER A 52 18.82 -22.81 5.60
CA SER A 52 17.64 -22.23 4.97
C SER A 52 17.65 -20.70 5.12
N VAL A 53 17.12 -20.01 4.11
CA VAL A 53 16.94 -18.56 4.08
C VAL A 53 15.57 -18.22 3.53
N THR A 54 15.02 -17.08 3.93
CA THR A 54 13.79 -16.54 3.34
C THR A 54 14.15 -15.50 2.29
N ILE A 55 13.66 -15.68 1.06
CA ILE A 55 13.76 -14.66 0.01
C ILE A 55 12.51 -13.78 0.07
N VAL A 56 12.71 -12.49 0.28
CA VAL A 56 11.66 -11.47 0.27
C VAL A 56 11.71 -10.73 -1.04
N ALA A 57 10.62 -10.80 -1.81
CA ALA A 57 10.42 -10.00 -3.00
C ALA A 57 9.51 -8.82 -2.68
N SER A 58 10.01 -7.60 -2.88
CA SER A 58 9.22 -6.38 -2.69
C SER A 58 8.99 -5.73 -4.04
N LEU A 59 7.73 -5.58 -4.42
CA LEU A 59 7.36 -4.79 -5.58
C LEU A 59 7.17 -3.34 -5.13
N LYS A 60 8.09 -2.45 -5.49
CA LYS A 60 7.80 -1.02 -5.44
C LYS A 60 6.75 -0.72 -6.51
N SER A 61 5.48 -0.66 -6.10
CA SER A 61 4.40 -0.11 -6.91
C SER A 61 4.72 1.37 -7.12
N GLY A 62 5.18 1.71 -8.32
CA GLY A 62 5.51 3.08 -8.69
C GLY A 62 4.22 3.82 -9.01
N GLY A 63 3.68 4.50 -8.02
CA GLY A 63 2.61 5.47 -8.17
C GLY A 63 2.47 6.22 -6.86
N ASP A 64 2.14 7.51 -6.94
CA ASP A 64 1.74 8.35 -5.81
C ASP A 64 0.38 7.86 -5.28
N ALA A 65 0.36 6.63 -4.77
CA ALA A 65 -0.83 6.00 -4.27
C ALA A 65 -1.04 6.43 -2.81
N PHE A 66 -2.19 7.05 -2.54
CA PHE A 66 -2.53 7.43 -1.18
C PHE A 66 -3.18 6.25 -0.46
N VAL A 67 -2.64 5.87 0.69
CA VAL A 67 -3.26 4.87 1.56
C VAL A 67 -4.32 5.56 2.41
N ILE A 68 -5.57 5.14 2.28
CA ILE A 68 -6.70 5.69 3.04
C ILE A 68 -7.48 4.59 3.78
N PRO A 69 -8.21 4.92 4.86
CA PRO A 69 -9.14 3.99 5.49
C PRO A 69 -10.25 3.56 4.52
N PRO A 70 -10.67 2.28 4.52
CA PRO A 70 -11.81 1.84 3.71
C PRO A 70 -13.10 2.63 3.98
N THR A 71 -13.28 3.10 5.22
CA THR A 71 -14.44 3.90 5.66
C THR A 71 -14.51 5.30 5.05
N ALA A 72 -13.43 5.78 4.45
CA ALA A 72 -13.38 7.06 3.73
C ALA A 72 -13.89 6.94 2.29
N VAL A 73 -14.04 5.71 1.79
CA VAL A 73 -14.50 5.45 0.42
C VAL A 73 -16.01 5.35 0.39
N ARG A 74 -16.62 6.14 -0.50
CA ARG A 74 -18.03 6.03 -0.84
C ARG A 74 -18.18 5.19 -2.11
N LEU A 75 -18.90 4.08 -2.00
CA LEU A 75 -19.35 3.27 -3.12
C LEU A 75 -20.77 3.70 -3.49
N GLY A 76 -20.95 4.29 -4.67
CA GLY A 76 -22.27 4.71 -5.17
C GLY A 76 -23.06 3.54 -5.75
N THR A 77 -24.38 3.68 -5.85
CA THR A 77 -25.27 2.66 -6.45
C THR A 77 -25.23 2.63 -7.98
N GLY A 78 -24.51 3.56 -8.62
CA GLY A 78 -24.36 3.62 -10.09
C GLY A 78 -23.12 4.40 -10.56
N GLY A 79 -22.19 4.72 -9.65
CA GLY A 79 -20.96 5.45 -9.94
C GLY A 79 -19.78 4.78 -9.25
N GLY A 80 -18.60 4.88 -9.86
CA GLY A 80 -17.35 4.35 -9.32
C GLY A 80 -16.99 4.91 -7.93
N PRO A 81 -15.89 4.42 -7.35
CA PRO A 81 -15.48 4.83 -6.01
C PRO A 81 -15.22 6.35 -5.95
N SER A 82 -15.58 6.96 -4.83
CA SER A 82 -15.37 8.39 -4.60
C SER A 82 -15.02 8.67 -3.14
N VAL A 83 -14.38 9.81 -2.90
CA VAL A 83 -14.07 10.33 -1.55
C VAL A 83 -14.72 11.71 -1.38
N MET A 84 -14.93 12.12 -0.13
CA MET A 84 -15.38 13.47 0.20
C MET A 84 -14.16 14.31 0.62
N VAL A 85 -13.78 15.28 -0.22
CA VAL A 85 -12.69 16.22 0.04
C VAL A 85 -13.23 17.46 0.75
N PHE A 86 -12.56 17.91 1.81
CA PHE A 86 -12.87 19.14 2.50
C PHE A 86 -12.24 20.34 1.77
N GLU A 87 -13.08 21.28 1.36
CA GLU A 87 -12.71 22.55 0.74
C GLU A 87 -12.80 23.65 1.80
N GLY A 88 -11.68 23.89 2.47
CA GLY A 88 -11.47 24.98 3.41
C GLY A 88 -9.98 25.16 3.66
N GLY A 89 -9.60 26.32 4.18
CA GLY A 89 -8.23 26.58 4.59
C GLY A 89 -7.75 25.61 5.68
N PRO A 90 -6.43 25.48 5.86
CA PRO A 90 -5.86 24.61 6.90
C PRO A 90 -6.36 24.95 8.31
N ASP A 91 -6.70 26.23 8.56
CA ASP A 91 -7.19 26.71 9.86
C ASP A 91 -8.71 26.92 9.93
N ASP A 92 -9.46 26.66 8.84
CA ASP A 92 -10.90 26.93 8.79
C ASP A 92 -11.73 25.87 9.51
N GLU A 93 -12.31 26.19 10.67
CA GLU A 93 -13.17 25.21 11.36
C GLU A 93 -14.34 24.71 10.53
N THR A 94 -14.84 25.52 9.59
CA THR A 94 -15.96 25.21 8.70
C THR A 94 -15.55 25.24 7.25
N GLY A 95 -16.12 24.37 6.44
CA GLY A 95 -15.89 24.33 5.01
C GLY A 95 -16.98 23.58 4.29
N ARG A 96 -16.77 23.31 3.01
CA ARG A 96 -17.68 22.50 2.20
C ARG A 96 -17.03 21.20 1.78
N LEU A 97 -17.84 20.19 1.52
CA LEU A 97 -17.35 18.95 0.94
C LEU A 97 -17.53 18.93 -0.56
N ARG A 98 -16.51 18.46 -1.27
CA ARG A 98 -16.58 18.11 -2.69
C ARG A 98 -16.44 16.60 -2.85
N GLN A 99 -17.38 15.97 -3.55
CA GLN A 99 -17.28 14.57 -3.92
C GLN A 99 -16.33 14.42 -5.11
N VAL A 100 -15.25 13.65 -4.92
CA VAL A 100 -14.22 13.45 -5.95
C VAL A 100 -14.17 11.98 -6.34
N PRO A 101 -14.40 11.64 -7.62
CA PRO A 101 -14.17 10.30 -8.14
C PRO A 101 -12.70 9.90 -8.02
N VAL A 102 -12.44 8.67 -7.61
CA VAL A 102 -11.09 8.13 -7.46
C VAL A 102 -10.98 6.74 -8.07
N GLU A 103 -9.77 6.38 -8.48
CA GLU A 103 -9.44 4.99 -8.79
C GLU A 103 -8.81 4.34 -7.55
N ILE A 104 -9.26 3.13 -7.21
CA ILE A 104 -8.80 2.44 -6.00
C ILE A 104 -8.34 1.01 -6.26
N ARG A 105 -7.45 0.52 -5.41
CA ARG A 105 -7.05 -0.88 -5.31
C ARG A 105 -6.99 -1.32 -3.84
N PRO A 106 -7.28 -2.59 -3.54
CA PRO A 106 -6.99 -3.14 -2.22
C PRO A 106 -5.48 -3.23 -1.99
N ASP A 107 -5.06 -2.94 -0.77
CA ASP A 107 -3.71 -3.18 -0.25
C ASP A 107 -3.65 -4.55 0.46
N ASP A 108 -2.44 -5.10 0.61
CA ASP A 108 -2.20 -6.42 1.23
C ASP A 108 -2.61 -6.43 2.72
N ASP A 109 -2.63 -5.26 3.37
CA ASP A 109 -3.04 -5.05 4.77
C ASP A 109 -4.55 -4.76 4.93
N GLY A 110 -5.37 -4.94 3.88
CA GLY A 110 -6.81 -4.65 3.92
C GLY A 110 -7.15 -3.16 3.92
N ARG A 111 -6.18 -2.30 3.59
CA ARG A 111 -6.37 -0.86 3.35
C ARG A 111 -6.77 -0.62 1.89
N VAL A 112 -7.08 0.64 1.57
CA VAL A 112 -7.39 1.06 0.19
C VAL A 112 -6.30 2.00 -0.30
N LEU A 113 -5.75 1.68 -1.47
CA LEU A 113 -4.83 2.52 -2.23
C LEU A 113 -5.63 3.35 -3.24
N VAL A 114 -5.50 4.66 -3.19
CA VAL A 114 -6.02 5.58 -4.22
C VAL A 114 -4.93 5.79 -5.26
N THR A 115 -5.15 5.33 -6.49
CA THR A 115 -4.15 5.39 -7.58
C THR A 115 -4.33 6.59 -8.51
N ALA A 116 -5.51 7.22 -8.51
CA ALA A 116 -5.80 8.41 -9.30
C ALA A 116 -6.98 9.20 -8.71
N GLY A 117 -7.09 10.48 -9.07
CA GLY A 117 -8.21 11.36 -8.71
C GLY A 117 -8.06 12.11 -7.39
N LEU A 118 -6.93 11.94 -6.68
CA LEU A 118 -6.63 12.66 -5.45
C LEU A 118 -5.29 13.39 -5.58
N GLU A 119 -5.22 14.61 -5.04
CA GLU A 119 -4.01 15.42 -5.02
C GLU A 119 -3.32 15.35 -3.64
N ALA A 120 -1.99 15.49 -3.63
CA ALA A 120 -1.25 15.54 -2.38
C ALA A 120 -1.68 16.75 -1.53
N GLY A 121 -1.86 16.53 -0.22
CA GLY A 121 -2.34 17.56 0.70
C GLY A 121 -3.86 17.72 0.74
N ALA A 122 -4.62 16.96 -0.06
CA ALA A 122 -6.08 16.94 0.05
C ALA A 122 -6.53 16.39 1.41
N GLU A 123 -7.41 17.13 2.09
CA GLU A 123 -8.06 16.67 3.31
C GLU A 123 -9.35 15.93 2.97
N ILE A 124 -9.48 14.70 3.48
CA ILE A 124 -10.64 13.84 3.20
C ILE A 124 -11.39 13.48 4.48
N VAL A 125 -12.68 13.20 4.32
CA VAL A 125 -13.49 12.66 5.42
C VAL A 125 -13.15 11.18 5.66
N ALA A 126 -12.65 10.86 6.84
CA ALA A 126 -12.24 9.50 7.21
C ALA A 126 -13.41 8.55 7.54
N LEU A 127 -14.53 9.09 8.04
CA LEU A 127 -15.65 8.33 8.60
C LEU A 127 -16.99 9.00 8.30
N GLY A 128 -18.05 8.20 8.14
CA GLY A 128 -19.42 8.70 7.99
C GLY A 128 -19.78 9.20 6.59
N VAL A 129 -18.96 8.90 5.57
CA VAL A 129 -19.15 9.37 4.19
C VAL A 129 -20.51 9.01 3.56
N GLY A 130 -21.14 7.92 4.01
CA GLY A 130 -22.44 7.48 3.49
C GLY A 130 -23.59 8.44 3.75
N GLY A 131 -23.51 9.25 4.82
CA GLY A 131 -24.52 10.25 5.17
C GLY A 131 -24.27 11.63 4.54
N LEU A 132 -23.13 11.83 3.87
CA LEU A 132 -22.70 13.13 3.37
C LEU A 132 -23.11 13.34 1.92
N LYS A 133 -23.33 14.60 1.57
CA LYS A 133 -23.69 15.03 0.22
C LYS A 133 -22.61 15.95 -0.35
N ASP A 134 -22.48 15.93 -1.67
CA ASP A 134 -21.67 16.91 -2.38
C ASP A 134 -22.16 18.34 -2.10
N GLY A 135 -21.23 19.27 -1.93
CA GLY A 135 -21.49 20.67 -1.56
C GLY A 135 -21.93 20.89 -0.11
N GLN A 136 -22.01 19.85 0.72
CA GLN A 136 -22.49 19.97 2.10
C GLN A 136 -21.54 20.82 2.95
N ALA A 137 -22.10 21.80 3.66
CA ALA A 137 -21.37 22.55 4.67
C ALA A 137 -21.14 21.67 5.91
N VAL A 138 -19.89 21.62 6.36
CA VAL A 138 -19.46 20.82 7.51
C VAL A 138 -18.52 21.62 8.40
N ARG A 139 -18.33 21.11 9.61
CA ARG A 139 -17.37 21.64 10.58
C ARG A 139 -16.42 20.52 10.99
N ARG A 140 -15.13 20.83 11.16
CA ARG A 140 -14.14 19.89 11.67
C ARG A 140 -14.53 19.39 13.05
N PHE A 141 -14.30 18.11 13.28
CA PHE A 141 -14.57 17.50 14.58
C PHE A 141 -13.44 17.84 15.55
N ALA A 142 -13.73 18.70 16.53
CA ALA A 142 -12.76 19.15 17.55
C ALA A 142 -12.75 18.28 18.83
N GLY A 143 -13.40 17.11 18.81
CA GLY A 143 -13.53 16.23 19.97
C GLY A 143 -14.87 16.37 20.70
N PHE A 144 -15.06 15.50 21.70
CA PHE A 144 -16.17 15.62 22.64
C PHE A 144 -15.73 16.56 23.76
N THR A 145 -16.33 17.74 23.86
CA THR A 145 -16.16 18.61 25.02
C THR A 145 -16.61 17.84 26.26
N ARG A 146 -15.72 17.71 27.25
CA ARG A 146 -16.01 17.12 28.56
C ARG A 146 -16.75 18.14 29.42
#